data_AF-A0A6G8BTT4-F1
#
_entry.id   AF-A0A6G8BTT4-F1
#
_cell.length_a   1.000
_cell.length_b   1.000
_cell.length_c   1.000
_cell.angle_alpha   90.00
_cell.angle_beta   90.00
_cell.angle_gamma   90.00
#
_symmetry.space_group_name_H-M   'P 1'
#
loop_
_entity.id
_entity.type
_entity.pdbx_description
1 polymer ?
#
loop_
_entity_poly.entity_id
_entity_poly.type
_entity_poly.pdbx_seq_one_letter_code
_entity_poly.pdbx_strand_id
1 'polypeptide(L)'
;MSARQTAVINGLLAENVGKNDLVRSAQAKAIDADRRASDAEHRARMNEGSAQHIEVLRNNIAKLQYELSEANSARFKLIDENAALTMELAKYKQQANEFRSLLSRPMKEIADMSGDFKKAYEVQQQMLAEWIMGQKAYKETAMQLGMEVGKSSEEIQQLATQNANAVLENRTEHGNDSTTSPTLADHASAILAIRRKNGKA
;
A
#
# COMPACT_ATOMS: atom_id res chain seq x y z
N MET A 1 96.03 -54.73 54.19
CA MET A 1 94.73 -55.18 53.63
C MET A 1 94.97 -56.43 52.79
N SER A 2 94.12 -57.46 52.94
CA SER A 2 94.21 -58.72 52.17
C SER A 2 93.60 -58.58 50.78
N ALA A 3 94.18 -59.22 49.75
CA ALA A 3 93.68 -59.18 48.36
C ALA A 3 92.19 -59.57 48.23
N ARG A 4 91.65 -60.41 49.13
CA ARG A 4 90.22 -60.74 49.19
C ARG A 4 89.34 -59.57 49.65
N GLN A 5 89.81 -58.76 50.61
CA GLN A 5 89.06 -57.58 51.07
C GLN A 5 88.97 -56.52 49.98
N THR A 6 90.05 -56.31 49.22
CA THR A 6 90.07 -55.37 48.08
C THR A 6 89.12 -55.82 46.97
N ALA A 7 89.04 -57.11 46.66
CA ALA A 7 88.11 -57.65 45.66
C ALA A 7 86.64 -57.48 46.05
N VAL A 8 86.29 -57.71 47.32
CA VAL A 8 84.92 -57.53 47.83
C VAL A 8 84.52 -56.04 47.81
N ILE A 9 85.41 -55.14 48.24
CA ILE A 9 85.16 -53.68 48.19
C ILE A 9 84.99 -53.21 46.74
N ASN A 10 85.83 -53.65 45.82
CA ASN A 10 85.72 -53.30 44.41
C ASN A 10 84.44 -53.85 43.76
N GLY A 11 84.01 -55.07 44.13
CA GLY A 11 82.75 -55.65 43.68
C GLY A 11 81.53 -54.87 44.17
N LEU A 12 81.51 -54.50 45.46
CA LEU A 12 80.45 -53.66 46.05
C LEU A 12 80.42 -52.24 45.46
N LEU A 13 81.58 -51.67 45.14
CA LEU A 13 81.68 -50.37 44.45
C LEU A 13 81.12 -50.45 43.02
N ALA A 14 81.47 -51.48 42.25
CA ALA A 14 80.95 -51.68 40.90
C ALA A 14 79.43 -51.91 40.88
N GLU A 15 78.90 -52.69 41.83
CA GLU A 15 77.47 -52.92 41.99
C GLU A 15 76.72 -51.62 42.37
N ASN A 16 77.27 -50.83 43.29
CA ASN A 16 76.69 -49.54 43.67
C ASN A 16 76.74 -48.51 42.52
N VAL A 17 77.79 -48.51 41.72
CA VAL A 17 77.88 -47.68 40.51
C VAL A 17 76.83 -48.11 39.48
N GLY A 18 76.71 -49.42 39.21
CA GLY A 18 75.69 -49.94 38.28
C GLY A 18 74.24 -49.67 38.75
N LYS A 19 73.96 -49.79 40.04
CA LYS A 19 72.66 -49.40 40.63
C LYS A 19 72.40 -47.91 40.51
N ASN A 20 73.40 -47.06 40.73
CA ASN A 20 73.29 -45.62 40.55
C ASN A 20 73.02 -45.24 39.08
N ASP A 21 73.66 -45.91 38.12
CA ASP A 21 73.44 -45.66 36.70
C ASP A 21 72.04 -46.13 36.23
N LEU A 22 71.54 -47.25 36.78
CA LEU A 22 70.16 -47.70 36.56
C LEU A 22 69.15 -46.70 37.11
N VAL A 23 69.37 -46.18 38.32
CA VAL A 23 68.51 -45.15 38.94
C VAL A 23 68.53 -43.86 38.11
N ARG A 24 69.71 -43.41 37.66
CA ARG A 24 69.85 -42.22 36.79
C ARG A 24 69.18 -42.42 35.43
N SER A 25 69.31 -43.60 34.81
CA SER A 25 68.65 -43.92 33.55
C SER A 25 67.13 -43.98 33.70
N ALA A 26 66.64 -44.57 34.80
CA ALA A 26 65.22 -44.60 35.11
C ALA A 26 64.66 -43.19 35.37
N GLN A 27 65.38 -42.35 36.11
CA GLN A 27 65.02 -40.94 36.34
C GLN A 27 65.02 -40.14 35.03
N ALA A 28 66.02 -40.31 34.17
CA ALA A 28 66.07 -39.63 32.87
C ALA A 28 64.89 -40.04 31.98
N LYS A 29 64.55 -41.34 31.93
CA LYS A 29 63.38 -41.85 31.19
C LYS A 29 62.06 -41.33 31.76
N ALA A 30 61.94 -41.22 33.09
CA ALA A 30 60.76 -40.66 33.74
C ALA A 30 60.58 -39.18 33.39
N ILE A 31 61.65 -38.37 33.48
CA ILE A 31 61.63 -36.95 33.10
C ILE A 31 61.25 -36.77 31.62
N ASP A 32 61.78 -37.61 30.74
CA ASP A 32 61.45 -37.58 29.31
C ASP A 32 60.00 -37.99 29.05
N ALA A 33 59.49 -38.98 29.77
CA ALA A 33 58.09 -39.39 29.70
C ALA A 33 57.16 -38.27 30.20
N ASP A 34 57.50 -37.60 31.30
CA ASP A 34 56.74 -36.48 31.87
C ASP A 34 56.70 -35.29 30.91
N ARG A 35 57.82 -34.96 30.26
CA ARG A 35 57.84 -33.91 29.22
C ARG A 35 56.95 -34.26 28.04
N ARG A 36 57.03 -35.50 27.55
CA ARG A 36 56.17 -35.95 26.44
C ARG A 36 54.69 -35.96 26.82
N ALA A 37 54.37 -36.35 28.05
CA ALA A 37 53.01 -36.31 28.59
C ALA A 37 52.50 -34.86 28.68
N SER A 38 53.29 -33.94 29.23
CA SER A 38 52.96 -32.51 29.32
C SER A 38 52.75 -31.89 27.93
N ASP A 39 53.61 -32.19 26.96
CA ASP A 39 53.46 -31.71 25.57
C ASP A 39 52.23 -32.30 24.90
N ALA A 40 51.93 -33.58 25.15
CA ALA A 40 50.73 -34.24 24.63
C ALA A 40 49.46 -33.63 25.24
N GLU A 41 49.44 -33.38 26.55
CA GLU A 41 48.34 -32.71 27.23
C GLU A 41 48.13 -31.29 26.70
N HIS A 42 49.20 -30.51 26.53
CA HIS A 42 49.09 -29.15 26.00
C HIS A 42 48.50 -29.14 24.59
N ARG A 43 48.98 -30.03 23.71
CA ARG A 43 48.42 -30.20 22.36
C ARG A 43 46.97 -30.67 22.39
N ALA A 44 46.61 -31.58 23.29
CA ALA A 44 45.24 -32.06 23.44
C ALA A 44 44.29 -30.92 23.84
N ARG A 45 44.67 -30.07 24.81
CA ARG A 45 43.88 -28.90 25.23
C ARG A 45 43.71 -27.88 24.10
N MET A 46 44.77 -27.62 23.33
CA MET A 46 44.70 -26.70 22.18
C MET A 46 43.81 -27.24 21.06
N ASN A 47 43.88 -28.55 20.78
CA ASN A 47 43.01 -29.20 19.80
C ASN A 47 41.55 -29.21 20.26
N GLU A 48 41.30 -29.45 21.55
CA GLU A 48 39.96 -29.42 22.12
C GLU A 48 39.32 -28.02 22.03
N GLY A 49 40.06 -26.97 22.40
CA GLY A 49 39.58 -25.59 22.26
C GLY A 49 39.31 -25.20 20.79
N SER A 50 40.17 -25.66 19.87
CA SER A 50 39.97 -25.46 18.43
C SER A 50 38.74 -26.21 17.91
N ALA A 51 38.52 -27.44 18.37
CA ALA A 51 37.36 -28.25 18.00
C ALA A 51 36.04 -27.62 18.49
N GLN A 52 36.01 -27.14 19.74
CA GLN A 52 34.86 -26.41 20.30
C GLN A 52 34.56 -25.15 19.50
N HIS A 53 35.58 -24.37 19.13
CA HIS A 53 35.38 -23.18 18.31
C HIS A 53 34.81 -23.50 16.92
N ILE A 54 35.31 -24.56 16.26
CA ILE A 54 34.81 -25.03 14.97
C ILE A 54 33.34 -25.47 15.08
N GLU A 55 32.96 -26.13 16.18
CA GLU A 55 31.58 -26.55 16.40
C GLU A 55 30.63 -25.36 16.57
N VAL A 56 31.04 -24.34 17.34
CA VAL A 56 30.28 -23.09 17.46
C VAL A 56 30.11 -22.41 16.10
N LEU A 57 31.16 -22.33 15.28
CA LEU A 57 31.08 -21.76 13.94
C LEU A 57 30.14 -22.55 13.02
N ARG A 58 30.18 -23.89 13.07
CA ARG A 58 29.26 -24.75 12.31
C ARG A 58 27.80 -24.51 12.70
N ASN A 59 27.52 -24.42 14.00
CA ASN A 59 26.17 -24.15 14.49
C ASN A 59 25.67 -22.77 14.04
N ASN A 60 26.54 -21.75 14.08
CA ASN A 60 26.21 -20.41 13.59
C ASN A 60 25.95 -20.41 12.07
N ILE A 61 26.77 -21.12 11.29
CA ILE A 61 26.58 -21.24 9.84
C ILE A 61 25.24 -21.92 9.53
N ALA A 62 24.92 -23.03 10.22
CA ALA A 62 23.66 -23.72 10.03
C ALA A 62 22.46 -22.82 10.36
N LYS A 63 22.55 -22.05 11.45
CA LYS A 63 21.52 -21.08 11.82
C LYS A 63 21.32 -19.99 10.76
N LEU A 64 22.41 -19.39 10.28
CA LEU A 64 22.36 -18.35 9.24
C LEU A 64 21.82 -18.89 7.91
N GLN A 65 22.16 -20.12 7.54
CA GLN A 65 21.61 -20.78 6.35
C GLN A 65 20.10 -21.00 6.47
N TYR A 66 19.63 -21.40 7.65
CA TYR A 66 18.20 -21.54 7.92
C TYR A 66 17.48 -20.19 7.84
N GLU A 67 17.98 -19.15 8.51
CA GLU A 67 17.42 -17.80 8.47
C GLU A 67 17.38 -17.23 7.04
N LEU A 68 18.42 -17.47 6.23
CA LEU A 68 18.47 -17.07 4.83
C LEU A 68 17.42 -17.80 3.97
N SER A 69 17.22 -19.09 4.21
CA SER A 69 16.19 -19.89 3.52
C SER A 69 14.78 -19.35 3.82
N GLU A 70 14.48 -19.08 5.09
CA GLU A 70 13.20 -18.51 5.52
C GLU A 70 12.99 -17.11 4.92
N ALA A 71 14.01 -16.25 4.96
CA ALA A 71 13.95 -14.92 4.38
C ALA A 71 13.71 -14.95 2.86
N ASN A 72 14.35 -15.89 2.15
CA ASN A 72 14.13 -16.06 0.71
C ASN A 72 12.69 -16.53 0.42
N SER A 73 12.17 -17.48 1.18
CA SER A 73 10.78 -17.95 1.07
C SER A 73 9.77 -16.82 1.28
N ALA A 74 9.98 -16.00 2.33
CA ALA A 74 9.15 -14.82 2.58
C ALA A 74 9.26 -13.79 1.44
N ARG A 75 10.46 -13.56 0.91
CA ARG A 75 10.69 -12.64 -0.21
C ARG A 75 9.95 -13.09 -1.47
N PHE A 76 9.97 -14.39 -1.78
CA PHE A 76 9.24 -14.93 -2.94
C PHE A 76 7.73 -14.68 -2.82
N LYS A 77 7.14 -14.94 -1.65
CA LYS A 77 5.72 -14.66 -1.39
C LYS A 77 5.38 -13.17 -1.60
N LEU A 78 6.22 -12.28 -1.08
CA LEU A 78 6.03 -10.82 -1.26
C LEU A 78 6.15 -10.39 -2.73
N ILE A 79 7.00 -11.04 -3.53
CA ILE A 79 7.10 -10.75 -4.97
C ILE A 79 5.80 -11.15 -5.68
N ASP A 80 5.28 -12.34 -5.39
CA ASP A 80 4.03 -12.83 -5.99
C ASP A 80 2.84 -11.96 -5.59
N GLU A 81 2.73 -11.58 -4.31
CA GLU A 81 1.70 -10.66 -3.82
C GLU A 81 1.80 -9.28 -4.49
N ASN A 82 3.01 -8.73 -4.61
CA ASN A 82 3.20 -7.45 -5.31
C ASN A 82 2.83 -7.54 -6.79
N ALA A 83 3.12 -8.65 -7.45
CA ALA A 83 2.72 -8.88 -8.84
C ALA A 83 1.19 -8.90 -8.97
N ALA A 84 0.50 -9.62 -8.08
CA ALA A 84 -0.96 -9.66 -8.04
C ALA A 84 -1.57 -8.26 -7.82
N LEU A 85 -1.07 -7.53 -6.82
CA LEU A 85 -1.52 -6.16 -6.53
C LEU A 85 -1.28 -5.21 -7.70
N THR A 86 -0.14 -5.34 -8.38
CA THR A 86 0.18 -4.50 -9.54
C THR A 86 -0.79 -4.75 -10.70
N MET A 87 -1.15 -6.02 -10.95
CA MET A 87 -2.15 -6.37 -11.96
C MET A 87 -3.54 -5.83 -11.61
N GLU A 88 -3.94 -5.95 -10.34
CA GLU A 88 -5.24 -5.45 -9.88
C GLU A 88 -5.32 -3.92 -10.00
N LEU A 89 -4.25 -3.22 -9.61
CA LEU A 89 -4.14 -1.77 -9.74
C LEU A 89 -4.20 -1.32 -11.20
N ALA A 90 -3.56 -2.05 -12.12
CA ALA A 90 -3.66 -1.78 -13.55
C ALA A 90 -5.12 -1.93 -14.05
N LYS A 91 -5.82 -2.97 -13.62
CA LYS A 91 -7.23 -3.19 -13.96
C LYS A 91 -8.13 -2.06 -13.46
N TYR A 92 -7.98 -1.63 -12.20
CA TYR A 92 -8.77 -0.51 -11.68
C TYR A 92 -8.48 0.80 -12.40
N LYS A 93 -7.22 1.07 -12.74
CA LYS A 93 -6.85 2.25 -13.54
C LYS A 93 -7.51 2.22 -14.92
N GLN A 94 -7.52 1.07 -15.57
CA GLN A 94 -8.19 0.91 -16.86
C GLN A 94 -9.69 1.18 -16.74
N GLN A 95 -10.38 0.54 -15.78
CA GLN A 95 -11.81 0.75 -15.55
C GLN A 95 -12.15 2.22 -15.23
N ALA A 96 -11.34 2.87 -14.39
CA ALA A 96 -11.52 4.29 -14.07
C ALA A 96 -11.40 5.18 -15.32
N ASN A 97 -10.46 4.89 -16.21
CA ASN A 97 -10.29 5.61 -17.47
C ASN A 97 -11.46 5.36 -18.43
N GLU A 98 -11.97 4.12 -18.51
CA GLU A 98 -13.16 3.77 -19.30
C GLU A 98 -14.39 4.53 -18.80
N PHE A 99 -14.64 4.56 -17.49
CA PHE A 99 -15.75 5.33 -16.91
C PHE A 99 -15.60 6.82 -17.14
N ARG A 100 -14.39 7.38 -16.99
CA ARG A 100 -14.13 8.79 -17.27
C ARG A 100 -14.37 9.14 -18.73
N SER A 101 -13.97 8.26 -19.66
CA SER A 101 -14.24 8.44 -21.08
C SER A 101 -15.74 8.39 -21.37
N LEU A 102 -16.46 7.41 -20.82
CA LEU A 102 -17.91 7.28 -20.99
C LEU A 102 -18.64 8.52 -20.47
N LEU A 103 -18.35 8.97 -19.24
CA LEU A 103 -19.00 10.12 -18.60
C LEU A 103 -18.63 11.47 -19.25
N SER A 104 -17.58 11.52 -20.07
CA SER A 104 -17.22 12.72 -20.83
C SER A 104 -18.02 12.90 -22.14
N ARG A 105 -18.78 11.87 -22.56
CA ARG A 105 -19.56 11.91 -23.80
C ARG A 105 -20.92 12.58 -23.60
N PRO A 106 -21.54 13.11 -24.67
CA PRO A 106 -22.92 13.57 -24.63
C PRO A 106 -23.87 12.48 -24.13
N MET A 107 -24.83 12.82 -23.26
CA MET A 107 -25.76 11.85 -22.66
C MET A 107 -26.48 10.98 -23.69
N LYS A 108 -26.81 11.55 -24.86
CA LYS A 108 -27.42 10.80 -25.98
C LYS A 108 -26.53 9.65 -26.46
N GLU A 109 -25.23 9.87 -26.60
CA GLU A 109 -24.28 8.82 -27.03
C GLU A 109 -24.12 7.74 -25.96
N ILE A 110 -24.16 8.11 -24.68
CA ILE A 110 -24.14 7.15 -23.56
C ILE A 110 -25.41 6.28 -23.58
N ALA A 111 -26.57 6.90 -23.82
CA ALA A 111 -27.85 6.20 -23.94
C ALA A 111 -27.86 5.19 -25.10
N ASP A 112 -27.24 5.51 -26.24
CA ASP A 112 -27.18 4.58 -27.36
C ASP A 112 -26.30 3.34 -27.06
N MET A 113 -25.38 3.43 -26.09
CA MET A 113 -24.50 2.31 -25.69
C MET A 113 -25.02 1.49 -24.49
N SER A 114 -25.91 2.04 -23.66
CA SER A 114 -26.39 1.39 -22.44
C SER A 114 -27.91 1.42 -22.35
N GLY A 115 -28.53 0.24 -22.43
CA GLY A 115 -29.99 0.11 -22.44
C GLY A 115 -30.70 0.64 -21.18
N ASP A 116 -30.11 0.48 -20.00
CA ASP A 116 -30.71 1.00 -18.77
C ASP A 116 -30.53 2.51 -18.60
N PHE A 117 -29.37 3.04 -19.01
CA PHE A 117 -29.19 4.49 -19.08
C PHE A 117 -30.13 5.13 -20.11
N LYS A 118 -30.36 4.45 -21.25
CA LYS A 118 -31.28 4.90 -22.29
C LYS A 118 -32.69 5.16 -21.77
N LYS A 119 -33.23 4.24 -20.98
CA LYS A 119 -34.57 4.40 -20.38
C LYS A 119 -34.65 5.65 -19.52
N ALA A 120 -33.67 5.86 -18.63
CA ALA A 120 -33.63 7.04 -17.77
C ALA A 120 -33.47 8.33 -18.59
N TYR A 121 -32.60 8.30 -19.61
CA TYR A 121 -32.40 9.41 -20.53
C TYR A 121 -33.68 9.77 -21.29
N GLU A 122 -34.40 8.80 -21.85
CA GLU A 122 -35.64 9.01 -22.59
C GLU A 122 -36.74 9.61 -21.70
N VAL A 123 -36.88 9.13 -20.45
CA VAL A 123 -37.83 9.72 -19.48
C VAL A 123 -37.47 11.18 -19.18
N GLN A 124 -36.18 11.50 -19.01
CA GLN A 124 -35.75 12.89 -18.82
C GLN A 124 -36.00 13.76 -20.06
N GLN A 125 -35.78 13.23 -21.27
CA GLN A 125 -36.10 13.95 -22.52
C GLN A 125 -37.60 14.20 -22.66
N GLN A 126 -38.44 13.22 -22.29
CA GLN A 126 -39.89 13.40 -22.29
C GLN A 126 -40.32 14.50 -21.31
N MET A 127 -39.81 14.47 -20.07
CA MET A 127 -40.11 15.50 -19.06
C MET A 127 -39.70 16.89 -19.54
N LEU A 128 -38.53 17.01 -20.18
CA LEU A 128 -38.08 18.27 -20.77
C LEU A 128 -39.00 18.72 -21.92
N ALA A 129 -39.42 17.80 -22.79
CA ALA A 129 -40.35 18.10 -23.89
C ALA A 129 -41.71 18.57 -23.38
N GLU A 130 -42.26 17.92 -22.35
CA GLU A 130 -43.50 18.32 -21.68
C GLU A 130 -43.37 19.70 -21.04
N TRP A 131 -42.25 19.99 -20.37
CA TRP A 131 -41.99 21.32 -19.81
C TRP A 131 -41.92 22.40 -20.90
N ILE A 132 -41.20 22.18 -22.00
CA ILE A 132 -41.13 23.12 -23.14
C ILE A 132 -42.51 23.35 -23.73
N MET A 133 -43.29 22.29 -23.92
CA MET A 133 -44.65 22.36 -24.44
C MET A 133 -45.55 23.19 -23.50
N GLY A 134 -45.48 22.96 -22.18
CA GLY A 134 -46.18 23.76 -21.17
C GLY A 134 -45.79 25.23 -21.20
N GLN A 135 -44.50 25.57 -21.29
CA GLN A 135 -44.04 26.96 -21.41
C GLN A 135 -44.58 27.63 -22.68
N LYS A 136 -44.62 26.92 -23.81
CA LYS A 136 -45.20 27.43 -25.06
C LYS A 136 -46.71 27.65 -24.93
N ALA A 137 -47.43 26.71 -24.32
CA ALA A 137 -48.86 26.82 -24.10
C ALA A 137 -49.19 28.03 -23.20
N TYR A 138 -48.51 28.20 -22.07
CA TYR A 138 -48.69 29.37 -21.21
C TYR A 138 -48.37 30.69 -21.93
N LYS A 139 -47.31 30.73 -22.75
CA LYS A 139 -47.00 31.92 -23.55
C LYS A 139 -48.12 32.25 -24.53
N GLU A 140 -48.66 31.25 -25.23
CA GLU A 140 -49.77 31.42 -26.14
C GLU A 140 -51.02 31.95 -25.42
N THR A 141 -51.39 31.35 -24.29
CA THR A 141 -52.50 31.80 -23.46
C THR A 141 -52.31 33.24 -22.97
N ALA A 142 -51.12 33.59 -22.47
CA ALA A 142 -50.83 34.95 -22.02
C ALA A 142 -50.93 35.99 -23.15
N MET A 143 -50.52 35.62 -24.37
CA MET A 143 -50.67 36.47 -25.56
C MET A 143 -52.14 36.67 -25.92
N GLN A 144 -52.93 35.61 -25.97
CA GLN A 144 -54.37 35.67 -26.27
C GLN A 144 -55.12 36.57 -25.27
N LEU A 145 -54.95 36.32 -23.96
CA LEU A 145 -55.57 37.12 -22.90
C LEU A 145 -55.10 38.58 -22.92
N GLY A 146 -53.80 38.80 -23.16
CA GLY A 146 -53.25 40.15 -23.26
C GLY A 146 -53.85 40.94 -24.42
N MET A 147 -54.03 40.32 -25.59
CA MET A 147 -54.69 40.93 -26.73
C MET A 147 -56.16 41.23 -26.46
N GLU A 148 -56.89 40.35 -25.76
CA GLU A 148 -58.28 40.58 -25.35
C GLU A 148 -58.44 41.82 -24.45
N VAL A 149 -57.45 42.10 -23.60
CA VAL A 149 -57.42 43.30 -22.74
C VAL A 149 -56.69 44.50 -23.38
N GLY A 150 -56.38 44.43 -24.68
CA GLY A 150 -55.82 45.52 -25.46
C GLY A 150 -54.31 45.74 -25.31
N LYS A 151 -53.56 44.78 -24.76
CA LYS A 151 -52.09 44.84 -24.68
C LYS A 151 -51.44 44.32 -25.97
N SER A 152 -50.35 44.98 -26.36
CA SER A 152 -49.46 44.51 -27.44
C SER A 152 -48.60 43.33 -27.00
N SER A 153 -48.02 42.60 -27.95
CA SER A 153 -47.09 41.50 -27.64
C SER A 153 -45.86 41.99 -26.89
N GLU A 154 -45.36 43.17 -27.24
CA GLU A 154 -44.19 43.79 -26.62
C GLU A 154 -44.43 44.10 -25.14
N GLU A 155 -45.60 44.66 -24.80
CA GLU A 155 -45.97 44.92 -23.41
C GLU A 155 -46.08 43.62 -22.60
N ILE A 156 -46.64 42.56 -23.19
CA ILE A 156 -46.76 41.25 -22.54
C ILE A 156 -45.36 40.65 -22.29
N GLN A 157 -44.43 40.80 -23.23
CA GLN A 157 -43.05 40.34 -23.05
C GLN A 157 -42.29 41.11 -21.95
N GLN A 158 -42.52 42.42 -21.86
CA GLN A 158 -41.95 43.25 -20.79
C GLN A 158 -42.50 42.83 -19.42
N LEU A 159 -43.82 42.64 -19.30
CA LEU A 159 -44.45 42.14 -18.08
C LEU A 159 -43.92 40.76 -17.68
N ALA A 160 -43.78 39.83 -18.63
CA ALA A 160 -43.20 38.51 -18.36
C ALA A 160 -41.76 38.61 -17.83
N THR A 161 -40.96 39.56 -18.36
CA THR A 161 -39.59 39.79 -17.89
C THR A 161 -39.56 40.32 -16.45
N GLN A 162 -40.44 41.26 -16.12
CA GLN A 162 -40.60 41.80 -14.77
C GLN A 162 -41.07 40.71 -13.79
N ASN A 163 -42.08 39.93 -14.18
CA ASN A 163 -42.61 38.83 -13.36
C ASN A 163 -41.56 37.75 -13.11
N ALA A 164 -40.71 37.43 -14.09
CA ALA A 164 -39.61 36.49 -13.88
C ALA A 164 -38.63 36.96 -12.79
N ASN A 165 -38.39 38.28 -12.67
CA ASN A 165 -37.58 38.83 -11.58
C ASN A 165 -38.33 38.78 -10.24
N ALA A 166 -39.63 39.07 -10.24
CA ALA A 166 -40.47 38.94 -9.04
C ALA A 166 -40.50 37.51 -8.50
N VAL A 167 -40.59 36.49 -9.37
CA VAL A 167 -40.50 35.06 -9.02
C VAL A 167 -39.18 34.76 -8.30
N LEU A 168 -38.06 35.18 -8.89
CA LEU A 168 -36.72 34.91 -8.35
C LEU A 168 -36.45 35.65 -7.03
N GLU A 169 -37.12 36.77 -6.82
CA GLU A 169 -36.99 37.58 -5.60
C GLU A 169 -38.08 37.26 -4.55
N ASN A 170 -38.96 36.29 -4.84
CA ASN A 170 -40.09 35.90 -4.00
C ASN A 170 -41.02 37.08 -3.66
N ARG A 171 -41.36 37.86 -4.68
CA ARG A 171 -42.20 39.07 -4.60
C ARG A 171 -43.42 38.97 -5.51
N THR A 172 -43.89 37.76 -5.82
CA THR A 172 -45.01 37.58 -6.74
C THR A 172 -46.36 37.86 -6.06
N GLU A 173 -47.32 38.36 -6.81
CA GLU A 173 -48.67 38.68 -6.28
C GLU A 173 -49.57 37.44 -6.13
N HIS A 174 -49.21 36.34 -6.82
CA HIS A 174 -50.03 35.12 -6.90
C HIS A 174 -49.33 33.90 -6.31
N GLY A 175 -48.30 34.10 -5.48
CA GLY A 175 -47.61 33.02 -4.77
C GLY A 175 -46.83 32.07 -5.68
N ASN A 176 -46.39 32.52 -6.86
CA ASN A 176 -45.52 31.77 -7.78
C ASN A 176 -44.04 32.05 -7.47
N ASP A 177 -43.68 32.09 -6.20
CA ASP A 177 -42.33 32.45 -5.75
C ASP A 177 -41.35 31.31 -6.01
N SER A 178 -40.05 31.62 -6.17
CA SER A 178 -39.01 30.62 -6.40
C SER A 178 -38.93 29.55 -5.32
N THR A 179 -39.29 29.89 -4.08
CA THR A 179 -39.32 28.98 -2.92
C THR A 179 -40.39 27.90 -3.01
N THR A 180 -41.38 28.05 -3.90
CA THR A 180 -42.45 27.05 -4.09
C THR A 180 -41.99 25.83 -4.90
N SER A 181 -40.81 25.89 -5.53
CA SER A 181 -40.18 24.79 -6.24
C SER A 181 -38.77 24.55 -5.67
N PRO A 182 -38.48 23.40 -5.04
CA PRO A 182 -37.17 23.13 -4.45
C PRO A 182 -36.01 23.33 -5.44
N THR A 183 -36.15 22.81 -6.66
CA THR A 183 -35.12 22.96 -7.70
C THR A 183 -34.92 24.42 -8.13
N LEU A 184 -35.99 25.21 -8.22
CA LEU A 184 -35.86 26.61 -8.56
C LEU A 184 -35.25 27.40 -7.40
N ALA A 185 -35.62 27.09 -6.16
CA ALA A 185 -35.08 27.72 -4.95
C ALA A 185 -33.55 27.56 -4.87
N ASP A 186 -33.04 26.34 -5.13
CA ASP A 186 -31.60 26.03 -5.11
C ASP A 186 -30.80 26.81 -6.16
N HIS A 187 -31.45 27.21 -7.26
CA HIS A 187 -30.79 27.89 -8.39
C HIS A 187 -31.16 29.37 -8.54
N ALA A 188 -32.14 29.87 -7.80
CA ALA A 188 -32.72 31.20 -7.99
C ALA A 188 -31.67 32.32 -7.94
N SER A 189 -30.79 32.29 -6.94
CA SER A 189 -29.73 33.28 -6.75
C SER A 189 -28.75 33.31 -7.93
N ALA A 190 -28.38 32.15 -8.47
CA ALA A 190 -27.48 32.05 -9.60
C ALA A 190 -28.16 32.55 -10.90
N ILE A 191 -29.42 32.19 -11.11
CA ILE A 191 -30.21 32.67 -12.25
C ILE A 191 -30.35 34.20 -12.19
N LEU A 192 -30.66 34.75 -11.03
CA LEU A 192 -30.81 36.20 -10.84
C LEU A 192 -29.49 36.95 -11.12
N ALA A 193 -28.36 36.43 -10.64
CA ALA A 193 -27.04 37.00 -10.92
C ALA A 193 -26.73 37.04 -12.43
N ILE A 194 -27.04 35.97 -13.16
CA ILE A 194 -26.88 35.90 -14.63
C ILE A 194 -27.80 36.92 -15.32
N ARG A 195 -29.05 37.03 -14.87
CA ARG A 195 -30.01 38.00 -15.44
C ARG A 195 -29.56 39.44 -15.25
N ARG A 196 -29.03 39.79 -14.07
CA ARG A 196 -28.46 41.13 -13.79
C ARG A 196 -27.29 41.43 -14.70
N LYS A 197 -26.36 40.46 -14.86
CA LYS A 197 -25.23 40.59 -15.79
C LYS A 197 -25.68 40.84 -17.24
N ASN A 198 -26.80 40.27 -17.64
CA ASN A 198 -27.34 40.39 -19.00
C ASN A 198 -28.33 41.56 -19.18
N GLY A 199 -28.51 42.43 -18.17
CA GLY A 199 -29.43 43.57 -18.23
C GLY A 199 -30.92 43.19 -18.28
N LYS A 200 -31.27 42.00 -17.76
CA LYS A 200 -32.65 41.46 -17.73
C LYS A 200 -33.29 41.47 -16.34
N ALA A 201 -32.55 41.92 -15.33
CA ALA A 201 -32.97 42.05 -13.94
C ALA A 201 -32.58 43.42 -13.38
#